data_AF-A0A968TMY1-F1
#
_entry.id   AF-A0A968TMY1-F1
#
_cell.length_a   1.000
_cell.length_b   1.000
_cell.length_c   1.000
_cell.angle_alpha   90.00
_cell.angle_beta   90.00
_cell.angle_gamma   90.00
#
_symmetry.space_group_name_H-M   'P 1'
#
loop_
_entity.id
_entity.type
_entity.pdbx_description
1 polymer ?
#
loop_
_entity_poly.entity_id
_entity_poly.type
_entity_poly.pdbx_seq_one_letter_code
_entity_poly.pdbx_strand_id
1 'polypeptide(L)'
;MAGKWQQCGTFGDRAAIALPGQTVQEAIAWIRANPTLQPAPGESLRVQKSDTAARRFSFEASTQPPGRAGIGGAGIIRSEQIAFFDMIDGVTRDRLESALRSIYGVEIQQDFALTRLVHQYPTAVELSEAQNQNAPLLAVLQGELREGDRFAYWLELAPGRNGISQTGRITVFDKNDLASLVEVLRDR
;
A
#
# COMPACT_ATOMS: atom_id res chain seq x y z
N MET A 1 -3.54 48.81 -29.78
CA MET A 1 -2.61 48.41 -28.70
C MET A 1 -3.42 48.00 -27.48
N ALA A 2 -3.13 46.81 -26.96
CA ALA A 2 -3.45 46.25 -25.63
C ALA A 2 -4.89 46.36 -25.07
N GLY A 3 -5.65 45.27 -25.21
CA GLY A 3 -6.74 44.91 -24.30
C GLY A 3 -6.31 43.70 -23.47
N LYS A 4 -6.10 43.90 -22.16
CA LYS A 4 -5.72 42.88 -21.18
C LYS A 4 -6.82 41.83 -21.03
N TRP A 5 -6.48 40.56 -21.22
CA TRP A 5 -7.28 39.44 -20.74
C TRP A 5 -6.90 39.16 -19.28
N GLN A 6 -7.87 39.33 -18.38
CA GLN A 6 -7.74 38.91 -16.99
C GLN A 6 -7.72 37.38 -16.95
N GLN A 7 -6.59 36.83 -16.49
CA GLN A 7 -6.46 35.41 -16.17
C GLN A 7 -7.41 35.07 -15.03
N CYS A 8 -8.30 34.12 -15.29
CA CYS A 8 -9.11 33.44 -14.30
C CYS A 8 -8.17 32.68 -13.35
N GLY A 9 -8.31 32.91 -12.04
CA GLY A 9 -7.55 32.21 -11.03
C GLY A 9 -7.83 30.71 -11.07
N THR A 10 -6.80 29.91 -11.28
CA THR A 10 -6.82 28.49 -10.98
C THR A 10 -6.94 28.32 -9.46
N PHE A 11 -8.16 28.12 -8.98
CA PHE A 11 -8.36 27.49 -7.69
C PHE A 11 -7.68 26.12 -7.73
N GLY A 12 -6.74 25.90 -6.82
CA GLY A 12 -5.99 24.66 -6.74
C GLY A 12 -6.95 23.50 -6.47
N ASP A 13 -7.20 22.70 -7.50
CA ASP A 13 -7.69 21.33 -7.38
C ASP A 13 -6.60 20.50 -6.67
N ARG A 14 -6.49 20.65 -5.35
CA ARG A 14 -6.08 19.50 -4.54
C ARG A 14 -7.29 18.58 -4.51
N ALA A 15 -7.44 17.77 -5.56
CA ALA A 15 -8.25 16.57 -5.48
C ALA A 15 -7.85 15.89 -4.17
N ALA A 16 -8.80 15.76 -3.22
CA ALA A 16 -8.55 15.08 -1.96
C ALA A 16 -7.95 13.71 -2.31
N ILE A 17 -6.68 13.43 -2.00
CA ILE A 17 -6.06 12.13 -2.29
C ILE A 17 -6.17 11.34 -0.99
N ALA A 18 -6.98 10.27 -0.89
CA ALA A 18 -6.96 9.48 0.33
C ALA A 18 -5.53 9.01 0.57
N LEU A 19 -4.97 9.55 1.64
CA LEU A 19 -3.63 9.32 2.12
C LEU A 19 -3.72 9.36 3.63
N PRO A 20 -2.82 8.64 4.33
CA PRO A 20 -2.69 8.74 5.77
C PRO A 20 -2.69 10.20 6.24
N GLY A 21 -3.51 10.50 7.25
CA GLY A 21 -3.71 11.85 7.78
C GLY A 21 -5.06 12.49 7.43
N GLN A 22 -5.85 11.91 6.51
CA GLN A 22 -7.19 12.39 6.18
C GLN A 22 -8.29 11.84 7.09
N THR A 23 -9.42 12.53 7.16
CA THR A 23 -10.60 12.03 7.85
C THR A 23 -11.22 10.84 7.10
N VAL A 24 -11.94 9.99 7.83
CA VAL A 24 -12.71 8.88 7.25
C VAL A 24 -13.69 9.38 6.18
N GLN A 25 -14.32 10.54 6.36
CA GLN A 25 -15.26 11.09 5.39
C GLN A 25 -14.56 11.54 4.10
N GLU A 26 -13.42 12.23 4.20
CA GLU A 26 -12.62 12.61 3.03
C GLU A 26 -12.12 11.38 2.28
N ALA A 27 -11.64 10.37 3.00
CA ALA A 27 -11.21 9.11 2.40
C ALA A 27 -12.36 8.41 1.66
N ILE A 28 -13.55 8.29 2.27
CA ILE A 28 -14.74 7.72 1.60
C ILE A 28 -15.12 8.52 0.35
N ALA A 29 -15.11 9.86 0.43
CA ALA A 29 -15.44 10.71 -0.71
C ALA A 29 -14.45 10.51 -1.86
N TRP A 30 -13.15 10.46 -1.55
CA TRP A 30 -12.13 10.16 -2.55
C TRP A 30 -12.25 8.76 -3.14
N ILE A 31 -12.44 7.72 -2.32
CA ILE A 31 -12.57 6.33 -2.81
C ILE A 31 -13.72 6.24 -3.82
N ARG A 32 -14.84 6.91 -3.55
CA ARG A 32 -16.00 6.98 -4.46
C ARG A 32 -15.72 7.73 -5.75
N ALA A 33 -14.91 8.78 -5.69
CA ALA A 33 -14.51 9.56 -6.86
C ALA A 33 -13.33 8.94 -7.63
N ASN A 34 -12.63 7.95 -7.05
CA ASN A 34 -11.43 7.38 -7.64
C ASN A 34 -11.76 6.48 -8.85
N PRO A 35 -11.27 6.82 -10.05
CA PRO A 35 -11.62 6.10 -11.29
C PRO A 35 -11.01 4.71 -11.37
N THR A 36 -9.99 4.40 -10.56
CA THR A 36 -9.38 3.07 -10.47
C THR A 36 -10.09 2.19 -9.44
N LEU A 37 -10.51 2.76 -8.30
CA LEU A 37 -11.18 1.99 -7.25
C LEU A 37 -12.63 1.65 -7.60
N GLN A 38 -13.43 2.56 -8.15
CA GLN A 38 -14.81 2.31 -8.58
C GLN A 38 -15.61 1.40 -7.61
N PRO A 39 -15.83 1.83 -6.36
CA PRO A 39 -16.47 1.01 -5.33
C PRO A 39 -17.87 0.56 -5.73
N ALA A 40 -18.24 -0.67 -5.38
CA ALA A 40 -19.60 -1.18 -5.54
C ALA A 40 -20.57 -0.53 -4.51
N PRO A 41 -21.89 -0.58 -4.74
CA PRO A 41 -22.86 -0.13 -3.74
C PRO A 41 -22.64 -0.86 -2.40
N GLY A 42 -22.45 -0.09 -1.31
CA GLY A 42 -22.17 -0.62 0.03
C GLY A 42 -20.68 -0.68 0.38
N GLU A 43 -19.78 -0.56 -0.60
CA GLU A 43 -18.35 -0.39 -0.35
C GLU A 43 -18.04 1.06 0.06
N SER A 44 -17.08 1.20 0.97
CA SER A 44 -16.67 2.50 1.52
C SER A 44 -15.16 2.55 1.72
N LEU A 45 -14.67 2.23 2.91
CA LEU A 45 -13.23 2.16 3.20
C LEU A 45 -12.56 0.91 2.64
N ARG A 46 -13.34 -0.08 2.23
CA ARG A 46 -12.87 -1.32 1.64
C ARG A 46 -13.51 -1.52 0.28
N VAL A 47 -12.69 -1.80 -0.72
CA VAL A 47 -13.09 -2.06 -2.10
C VAL A 47 -12.50 -3.39 -2.53
N GLN A 48 -13.31 -4.27 -3.10
CA GLN A 48 -12.88 -5.57 -3.58
C GLN A 48 -13.29 -5.77 -5.03
N LYS A 49 -12.34 -6.26 -5.84
CA LYS A 49 -12.57 -6.61 -7.24
C LYS A 49 -12.09 -8.03 -7.50
N SER A 50 -12.84 -8.73 -8.34
CA SER A 50 -12.54 -10.10 -8.72
C SER A 50 -12.87 -10.27 -10.19
N ASP A 51 -11.85 -10.39 -11.03
CA ASP A 51 -12.03 -10.76 -12.43
C ASP A 51 -12.33 -12.25 -12.54
N THR A 52 -11.61 -13.06 -11.74
CA THR A 52 -11.82 -14.50 -11.58
C THR A 52 -11.44 -14.92 -10.16
N ALA A 53 -11.77 -16.16 -9.75
CA ALA A 53 -11.29 -16.70 -8.47
C ALA A 53 -9.75 -16.67 -8.32
N ALA A 54 -9.05 -16.72 -9.45
CA ALA A 54 -7.59 -16.70 -9.56
C ALA A 54 -6.98 -15.29 -9.65
N ARG A 55 -7.81 -14.24 -9.80
CA ARG A 55 -7.37 -12.84 -9.92
C ARG A 55 -8.28 -11.91 -9.12
N ARG A 56 -7.77 -11.44 -7.98
CA ARG A 56 -8.46 -10.57 -7.05
C ARG A 56 -7.60 -9.35 -6.70
N PHE A 57 -8.29 -8.24 -6.49
CA PHE A 57 -7.74 -6.99 -6.00
C PHE A 57 -8.55 -6.56 -4.79
N SER A 58 -7.87 -5.96 -3.80
CA SER A 58 -8.56 -5.25 -2.73
C SER A 58 -7.79 -4.00 -2.33
N PHE A 59 -8.55 -2.97 -1.99
CA PHE A 59 -8.09 -1.76 -1.36
C PHE A 59 -8.77 -1.61 -0.01
N GLU A 60 -8.03 -1.20 1.02
CA GLU A 60 -8.57 -1.00 2.37
C GLU A 60 -7.90 0.19 3.05
N ALA A 61 -8.69 1.19 3.45
CA ALA A 61 -8.25 2.30 4.28
C ALA A 61 -8.65 2.06 5.75
N SER A 62 -7.72 2.30 6.67
CA SER A 62 -7.88 1.99 8.09
C SER A 62 -7.44 3.15 8.98
N THR A 63 -8.17 3.36 10.07
CA THR A 63 -7.78 4.28 11.15
C THR A 63 -6.74 3.67 12.09
N GLN A 64 -6.35 2.41 11.87
CA GLN A 64 -5.33 1.73 12.62
C GLN A 64 -3.96 1.85 11.92
N PRO A 65 -2.87 2.05 12.70
CA PRO A 65 -1.53 1.97 12.16
C PRO A 65 -1.24 0.52 11.70
N PRO A 66 -0.34 0.33 10.73
CA PRO A 66 0.01 -1.01 10.26
C PRO A 66 0.67 -1.84 11.37
N GLY A 67 0.45 -3.16 11.33
CA GLY A 67 1.07 -4.12 12.26
C GLY A 67 0.53 -4.11 13.69
N ARG A 68 -0.45 -3.25 14.04
CA ARG A 68 -1.07 -3.24 15.38
C ARG A 68 -2.56 -3.50 15.32
N ALA A 69 -3.02 -4.48 16.10
CA ALA A 69 -4.45 -4.67 16.37
C ALA A 69 -4.88 -3.73 17.52
N GLY A 70 -5.32 -2.51 17.18
CA GLY A 70 -5.71 -1.44 18.13
C GLY A 70 -4.50 -0.70 18.73
N ILE A 71 -4.50 0.61 19.01
CA ILE A 71 -5.52 1.64 19.26
C ILE A 71 -5.53 2.59 18.06
N GLY A 72 -6.62 2.61 17.29
CA GLY A 72 -6.78 3.53 16.16
C GLY A 72 -7.14 4.93 16.65
N GLY A 73 -6.61 5.96 15.98
CA GLY A 73 -6.98 7.35 16.23
C GLY A 73 -8.43 7.61 15.83
N ALA A 74 -9.10 8.53 16.53
CA ALA A 74 -10.49 8.87 16.27
C ALA A 74 -10.65 9.50 14.87
N GLY A 75 -11.21 8.74 13.92
CA GLY A 75 -11.72 9.26 12.65
C GLY A 75 -10.70 9.68 11.59
N ILE A 76 -9.40 9.43 11.79
CA ILE A 76 -8.34 9.73 10.82
C ILE A 76 -7.73 8.43 10.27
N ILE A 77 -7.57 8.34 8.95
CA ILE A 77 -6.90 7.23 8.27
C ILE A 77 -5.41 7.26 8.61
N ARG A 78 -4.90 6.12 9.09
CA ARG A 78 -3.49 5.90 9.44
C ARG A 78 -2.77 5.03 8.42
N SER A 79 -3.50 4.17 7.71
CA SER A 79 -2.94 3.27 6.73
C SER A 79 -3.91 2.95 5.61
N GLU A 80 -3.36 2.68 4.43
CA GLU A 80 -4.09 2.25 3.24
C GLU A 80 -3.36 1.09 2.59
N GLN A 81 -4.04 -0.05 2.46
CA GLN A 81 -3.49 -1.29 1.95
C GLN A 81 -4.07 -1.60 0.57
N ILE A 82 -3.18 -1.84 -0.38
CA ILE A 82 -3.49 -2.42 -1.69
C ILE A 82 -3.00 -3.87 -1.66
N ALA A 83 -3.87 -4.82 -2.01
CA ALA A 83 -3.51 -6.22 -2.11
C ALA A 83 -3.98 -6.84 -3.42
N PHE A 84 -3.13 -7.70 -3.98
CA PHE A 84 -3.40 -8.51 -5.15
C PHE A 84 -3.27 -9.99 -4.80
N PHE A 85 -4.14 -10.78 -5.41
CA PHE A 85 -4.00 -12.22 -5.50
C PHE A 85 -4.10 -12.59 -6.98
N ASP A 86 -3.02 -13.10 -7.56
CA ASP A 86 -2.96 -13.50 -8.96
C ASP A 86 -2.20 -14.82 -9.12
N MET A 87 -2.93 -15.89 -9.40
CA MET A 87 -2.34 -17.22 -9.62
C MET A 87 -1.84 -17.43 -11.05
N ILE A 88 -2.21 -16.52 -11.98
CA ILE A 88 -1.94 -16.67 -13.41
C ILE A 88 -0.63 -15.96 -13.76
N ASP A 89 -0.56 -14.65 -13.49
CA ASP A 89 0.62 -13.83 -13.83
C ASP A 89 1.54 -13.61 -12.63
N GLY A 90 1.04 -13.88 -11.42
CA GLY A 90 1.73 -13.51 -10.19
C GLY A 90 1.65 -12.02 -9.87
N VAL A 91 2.26 -11.67 -8.74
CA VAL A 91 2.33 -10.31 -8.21
C VAL A 91 3.79 -9.96 -8.04
N THR A 92 4.22 -8.91 -8.73
CA THR A 92 5.58 -8.39 -8.66
C THR A 92 5.60 -7.07 -7.90
N ARG A 93 6.81 -6.63 -7.50
CA ARG A 93 7.02 -5.29 -6.98
C ARG A 93 6.57 -4.21 -7.96
N ASP A 94 6.92 -4.34 -9.23
CA ASP A 94 6.55 -3.37 -10.28
C ASP A 94 5.04 -3.24 -10.44
N ARG A 95 4.29 -4.34 -10.25
CA ARG A 95 2.82 -4.32 -10.26
C ARG A 95 2.27 -3.53 -9.08
N LEU A 96 2.85 -3.69 -7.88
CA LEU A 96 2.45 -2.95 -6.69
C LEU A 96 2.78 -1.45 -6.84
N GLU A 97 3.94 -1.11 -7.41
CA GLU A 97 4.32 0.27 -7.72
C GLU A 97 3.40 0.89 -8.79
N SER A 98 3.07 0.14 -9.84
CA SER A 98 2.11 0.57 -10.85
C SER A 98 0.71 0.81 -10.26
N ALA A 99 0.33 0.03 -9.24
CA ALA A 99 -0.92 0.25 -8.51
C ALA A 99 -0.90 1.55 -7.71
N LEU A 100 0.22 1.89 -7.05
CA LEU A 100 0.38 3.20 -6.39
C LEU A 100 0.15 4.34 -7.37
N ARG A 101 0.76 4.26 -8.55
CA ARG A 101 0.58 5.28 -9.60
C ARG A 101 -0.87 5.39 -10.06
N SER A 102 -1.54 4.26 -10.24
CA SER A 102 -2.90 4.22 -10.77
C SER A 102 -3.90 4.77 -9.75
N ILE A 103 -3.72 4.42 -8.48
CA ILE A 103 -4.65 4.77 -7.40
C ILE A 103 -4.40 6.21 -6.91
N TYR A 104 -3.14 6.60 -6.67
CA TYR A 104 -2.80 7.87 -6.04
C TYR A 104 -2.17 8.90 -6.98
N GLY A 105 -1.71 8.49 -8.17
CA GLY A 105 -0.99 9.34 -9.11
C GLY A 105 0.54 9.28 -8.99
N VAL A 106 1.20 10.08 -9.82
CA VAL A 106 2.67 10.04 -10.00
C VAL A 106 3.42 10.48 -8.74
N GLU A 107 2.88 11.41 -7.95
CA GLU A 107 3.56 11.92 -6.75
C GLU A 107 3.86 10.81 -5.73
N ILE A 108 2.90 9.91 -5.48
CA ILE A 108 3.06 8.82 -4.50
C ILE A 108 3.93 7.69 -5.05
N GLN A 109 3.87 7.45 -6.36
CA GLN A 109 4.80 6.52 -6.99
C GLN A 109 6.24 7.03 -6.91
N GLN A 110 6.47 8.33 -7.10
CA GLN A 110 7.79 8.93 -6.96
C GLN A 110 8.29 8.92 -5.50
N ASP A 111 7.43 9.23 -4.53
CA ASP A 111 7.78 9.12 -3.10
C ASP A 111 8.20 7.69 -2.76
N PHE A 112 7.46 6.68 -3.24
CA PHE A 112 7.84 5.26 -3.09
C PHE A 112 9.17 4.91 -3.77
N ALA A 113 9.38 5.36 -5.01
CA ALA A 113 10.57 5.03 -5.78
C ALA A 113 11.86 5.57 -5.15
N LEU A 114 11.77 6.69 -4.43
CA LEU A 114 12.88 7.34 -3.74
C LEU A 114 13.04 6.89 -2.27
N THR A 115 12.27 5.88 -1.85
CA THR A 115 12.32 5.38 -0.47
C THR A 115 13.66 4.76 -0.10
N ARG A 116 14.04 4.95 1.16
CA ARG A 116 15.12 4.23 1.82
C ARG A 116 14.60 2.94 2.44
N LEU A 117 15.32 1.83 2.24
CA LEU A 117 15.02 0.58 2.94
C LEU A 117 15.37 0.70 4.43
N VAL A 118 14.41 0.37 5.30
CA VAL A 118 14.53 0.46 6.76
C VAL A 118 14.66 -0.93 7.38
N HIS A 119 13.84 -1.87 6.90
CA HIS A 119 13.83 -3.24 7.37
C HIS A 119 13.41 -4.17 6.23
N GLN A 120 13.93 -5.39 6.21
CA GLN A 120 13.55 -6.42 5.24
C GLN A 120 13.57 -7.78 5.92
N TYR A 121 12.65 -8.65 5.50
CA TYR A 121 12.61 -10.05 5.92
C TYR A 121 12.28 -10.96 4.73
N PRO A 122 12.78 -12.20 4.72
CA PRO A 122 13.70 -12.75 5.70
C PRO A 122 15.09 -12.12 5.63
N THR A 123 15.81 -12.11 6.74
CA THR A 123 17.23 -11.73 6.79
C THR A 123 18.12 -12.85 6.23
N ALA A 124 19.37 -12.52 5.89
CA ALA A 124 20.32 -13.53 5.41
C ALA A 124 20.57 -14.66 6.44
N VAL A 125 20.49 -14.32 7.73
CA VAL A 125 20.63 -15.28 8.84
C VAL A 125 19.43 -16.23 8.86
N GLU A 126 18.21 -15.69 8.85
CA GLU A 126 16.96 -16.49 8.82
C GLU A 126 16.90 -17.42 7.61
N LEU A 127 17.37 -16.94 6.45
CA LEU A 127 17.44 -17.76 5.24
C LEU A 127 18.44 -18.92 5.40
N SER A 128 19.62 -18.65 6.00
CA SER A 128 20.63 -19.67 6.26
C SER A 128 20.15 -20.71 7.29
N GLU A 129 19.46 -20.29 8.34
CA GLU A 129 18.88 -21.19 9.34
C GLU A 129 17.80 -22.09 8.75
N ALA A 130 16.90 -21.53 7.92
CA ALA A 130 15.86 -22.30 7.25
C ALA A 130 16.43 -23.38 6.31
N GLN A 131 17.54 -23.07 5.63
CA GLN A 131 18.27 -24.02 4.79
C GLN A 131 18.91 -25.14 5.64
N ASN A 132 19.56 -24.79 6.75
CA ASN A 132 20.23 -25.76 7.62
C ASN A 132 19.28 -26.74 8.31
N GLN A 133 18.03 -26.33 8.55
CA GLN A 133 17.00 -27.16 9.21
C GLN A 133 16.26 -28.10 8.24
N ASN A 134 16.65 -28.18 6.95
CA ASN A 134 15.90 -28.90 5.91
C ASN A 134 14.41 -28.54 5.92
N ALA A 135 14.12 -27.25 6.14
CA ALA A 135 12.79 -26.67 6.06
C ALA A 135 12.66 -25.75 4.82
N PRO A 136 12.91 -26.24 3.58
CA PRO A 136 12.77 -25.44 2.35
C PRO A 136 11.32 -25.04 2.05
N LEU A 137 10.36 -25.46 2.89
CA LEU A 137 8.91 -25.37 2.69
C LEU A 137 8.30 -24.06 3.18
N LEU A 138 9.10 -23.12 3.67
CA LEU A 138 8.62 -21.77 3.87
C LEU A 138 8.75 -21.04 2.54
N ALA A 139 7.61 -20.93 1.85
CA ALA A 139 7.34 -19.83 0.96
C ALA A 139 7.53 -18.54 1.78
N VAL A 140 8.78 -18.09 1.95
CA VAL A 140 9.07 -17.06 2.93
C VAL A 140 8.44 -15.79 2.42
N LEU A 141 7.49 -15.27 3.20
CA LEU A 141 6.92 -13.97 3.00
C LEU A 141 8.08 -12.97 2.92
N GLN A 142 8.28 -12.39 1.74
CA GLN A 142 9.29 -11.38 1.52
C GLN A 142 8.66 -10.05 1.85
N GLY A 143 9.18 -9.37 2.87
CA GLY A 143 8.72 -8.05 3.27
C GLY A 143 9.81 -7.01 3.16
N GLU A 144 9.42 -5.82 2.71
CA GLU A 144 10.28 -4.63 2.75
C GLU A 144 9.54 -3.48 3.42
N LEU A 145 10.18 -2.90 4.42
CA LEU A 145 9.74 -1.68 5.07
C LEU A 145 10.61 -0.52 4.61
N ARG A 146 9.96 0.52 4.12
CA ARG A 146 10.58 1.60 3.35
C ARG A 146 10.10 2.96 3.88
N GLU A 147 11.02 3.91 3.97
CA GLU A 147 10.75 5.27 4.41
C GLU A 147 10.91 6.23 3.22
N GLY A 148 9.84 6.93 2.87
CA GLY A 148 9.83 8.01 1.88
C GLY A 148 9.91 9.37 2.55
N ASP A 149 9.82 10.44 1.76
CA ASP A 149 9.79 11.81 2.27
C ASP A 149 8.44 12.12 2.94
N ARG A 150 7.36 11.68 2.29
CA ARG A 150 5.97 11.94 2.72
C ARG A 150 5.42 10.79 3.55
N PHE A 151 5.54 9.56 3.07
CA PHE A 151 4.95 8.38 3.71
C PHE A 151 5.97 7.27 3.94
N ALA A 152 5.58 6.30 4.75
CA ALA A 152 6.26 5.03 4.83
C ALA A 152 5.45 3.96 4.09
N TYR A 153 6.17 2.94 3.62
CA TYR A 153 5.64 1.90 2.75
C TYR A 153 6.05 0.54 3.27
N TRP A 154 5.08 -0.37 3.35
CA TRP A 154 5.31 -1.76 3.71
C TRP A 154 4.87 -2.66 2.58
N LEU A 155 5.84 -3.26 1.90
CA LEU A 155 5.64 -4.22 0.82
C LEU A 155 5.69 -5.63 1.40
N GLU A 156 4.77 -6.51 1.00
CA GLU A 156 4.94 -7.94 1.23
C GLU A 156 4.60 -8.74 -0.03
N LEU A 157 5.40 -9.76 -0.33
CA LEU A 157 5.22 -10.70 -1.43
C LEU A 157 5.28 -12.13 -0.88
N ALA A 158 4.23 -12.92 -1.13
CA ALA A 158 4.16 -14.30 -0.69
C ALA A 158 4.28 -15.25 -1.91
N PRO A 159 5.34 -16.07 -1.98
CA PRO A 159 5.50 -17.05 -3.04
C PRO A 159 4.38 -18.09 -3.00
N GLY A 160 3.90 -18.47 -4.18
CA GLY A 160 3.03 -19.62 -4.38
C GLY A 160 3.83 -20.91 -4.54
N ARG A 161 3.13 -22.03 -4.75
CA ARG A 161 3.74 -23.37 -4.91
C ARG A 161 4.70 -23.47 -6.11
N ASN A 162 4.56 -22.58 -7.08
CA ASN A 162 5.37 -22.51 -8.30
C ASN A 162 6.59 -21.59 -8.16
N GLY A 163 6.85 -21.03 -6.97
CA GLY A 163 7.95 -20.08 -6.74
C GLY A 163 7.65 -18.66 -7.22
N ILE A 164 6.52 -18.42 -7.87
CA ILE A 164 6.04 -17.09 -8.26
C ILE A 164 5.17 -16.54 -7.12
N SER A 165 5.38 -15.28 -6.74
CA SER A 165 4.52 -14.58 -5.76
C SER A 165 3.08 -14.54 -6.23
N GLN A 166 2.19 -15.30 -5.60
CA GLN A 166 0.76 -15.31 -5.93
C GLN A 166 0.00 -14.22 -5.18
N THR A 167 0.52 -13.80 -4.04
CA THR A 167 -0.04 -12.72 -3.24
C THR A 167 1.00 -11.63 -3.09
N GLY A 168 0.57 -10.38 -3.25
CA GLY A 168 1.39 -9.24 -2.90
C GLY A 168 0.53 -8.13 -2.33
N ARG A 169 1.10 -7.39 -1.39
CA ARG A 169 0.46 -6.20 -0.82
C ARG A 169 1.45 -5.07 -0.68
N ILE A 170 0.93 -3.86 -0.71
CA ILE A 170 1.63 -2.65 -0.34
C ILE A 170 0.74 -1.81 0.56
N THR A 171 1.28 -1.40 1.70
CA THR A 171 0.60 -0.53 2.66
C THR A 171 1.30 0.82 2.68
N VAL A 172 0.54 1.89 2.43
CA VAL A 172 0.97 3.28 2.60
C VAL A 172 0.51 3.74 3.97
N PHE A 173 1.38 4.32 4.78
CA PHE A 173 1.04 4.72 6.15
C PHE A 173 1.84 5.95 6.62
N ASP A 174 1.38 6.56 7.70
CA ASP A 174 2.07 7.70 8.31
C ASP A 174 3.47 7.29 8.79
N LYS A 175 4.51 8.01 8.36
CA LYS A 175 5.90 7.72 8.74
C LYS A 175 6.16 7.74 10.25
N ASN A 176 5.33 8.43 11.03
CA ASN A 176 5.44 8.42 12.49
C ASN A 176 5.16 7.03 13.09
N ASP A 177 4.43 6.16 12.38
CA ASP A 177 4.18 4.78 12.81
C ASP A 177 5.31 3.82 12.43
N LEU A 178 6.30 4.26 11.65
CA LEU A 178 7.38 3.42 11.11
C LEU A 178 8.19 2.74 12.21
N ALA A 179 8.68 3.50 13.19
CA ALA A 179 9.50 2.95 14.28
C ALA A 179 8.70 1.90 15.08
N SER A 180 7.42 2.16 15.31
CA SER A 180 6.52 1.23 16.00
C SER A 180 6.32 -0.07 15.23
N LEU A 181 6.23 -0.01 13.90
CA LEU A 181 6.10 -1.18 13.04
C LEU A 181 7.40 -1.98 12.95
N VAL A 182 8.56 -1.32 12.90
CA VAL A 182 9.88 -1.99 12.91
C VAL A 182 10.00 -2.91 14.12
N GLU A 183 9.65 -2.43 15.31
CA GLU A 183 9.74 -3.24 16.54
C GLU A 183 8.81 -4.46 16.48
N VAL A 184 7.57 -4.30 16.01
CA VAL A 184 6.64 -5.42 15.83
C VAL A 184 7.18 -6.47 14.85
N LEU A 185 7.84 -6.04 13.77
CA LEU A 185 8.38 -6.95 12.76
C LEU A 185 9.67 -7.65 13.20
N ARG A 186 10.44 -7.05 14.12
CA ARG A 186 11.65 -7.65 14.71
C ARG A 186 11.33 -8.78 15.69
N ASP A 187 10.21 -8.67 16.41
CA ASP A 187 9.76 -9.66 17.39
C ASP A 187 8.98 -10.83 16.75
N ARG A 188 8.96 -10.92 15.42
CA ARG A 188 8.13 -11.86 14.66
C ARG A 188 8.78 -13.23 14.41
#